data_AF-A0A1C0AD58-F1
#
_entry.id   AF-A0A1C0AD58-F1
#
_cell.length_a   1.000
_cell.length_b   1.000
_cell.length_c   1.000
_cell.angle_alpha   90.00
_cell.angle_beta   90.00
_cell.angle_gamma   90.00
#
_symmetry.space_group_name_H-M   'P 1'
#
loop_
_entity.id
_entity.type
_entity.pdbx_description
1 polymer ?
#
loop_
_entity_poly.entity_id
_entity_poly.type
_entity_poly.pdbx_seq_one_letter_code
_entity_poly.pdbx_strand_id
1 'polypeptide(L)'
;MVKHSAVAKEMHNHIGPARVFNCEENAKDAIINKDIKPGDVVFIRYEGPKGSGMPEMFYTTEALASDPELVATTALITDGRYSSATRGPAIGHVSPEAAAGGPIALVEEDDLIKIDISNRKLEIVGIAKEKRSSQEIEEILQARRENWVKSDLSKKKGVLAQYEKLATSPMKGGYMG
;
A
#
# COMPACT_ATOMS: atom_id res chain seq x y z
N MET A 1 5.65 -0.53 -9.07
CA MET A 1 7.01 -0.96 -9.49
C MET A 1 7.60 -1.77 -8.35
N VAL A 2 7.95 -3.04 -8.57
CA VAL A 2 8.49 -3.92 -7.51
C VAL A 2 10.03 -3.85 -7.54
N LYS A 3 10.66 -3.47 -6.42
CA LYS A 3 12.12 -3.53 -6.28
C LYS A 3 12.51 -4.96 -5.90
N HIS A 4 12.69 -5.81 -6.91
CA HIS A 4 12.96 -7.24 -6.74
C HIS A 4 14.22 -7.53 -5.89
N SER A 5 15.20 -6.61 -5.84
CA SER A 5 16.44 -6.77 -5.09
C SER A 5 16.34 -6.52 -3.58
N ALA A 6 15.22 -5.99 -3.09
CA ALA A 6 15.01 -5.71 -1.67
C ALA A 6 14.05 -6.70 -0.97
N VAL A 7 13.41 -7.60 -1.73
CA VAL A 7 12.43 -8.58 -1.23
C VAL A 7 13.17 -9.86 -0.80
N ALA A 8 12.91 -10.34 0.41
CA ALA A 8 13.42 -11.64 0.86
C ALA A 8 12.86 -12.76 -0.05
N LYS A 9 13.68 -13.77 -0.40
CA LYS A 9 13.26 -14.87 -1.28
C LYS A 9 12.02 -15.61 -0.75
N GLU A 10 11.90 -15.70 0.57
CA GLU A 10 10.77 -16.33 1.27
C GLU A 10 9.45 -15.59 0.99
N MET A 11 9.52 -14.29 0.71
CA MET A 11 8.39 -13.43 0.39
C MET A 11 8.07 -13.37 -1.10
N HIS A 12 8.79 -14.11 -1.94
CA HIS A 12 8.48 -14.18 -3.38
C HIS A 12 7.13 -14.84 -3.67
N ASN A 13 6.69 -15.73 -2.77
CA ASN A 13 5.37 -16.37 -2.80
C ASN A 13 4.79 -16.32 -1.39
N HIS A 14 4.11 -15.23 -1.08
CA HIS A 14 3.56 -14.97 0.25
C HIS A 14 2.05 -14.87 0.21
N ILE A 15 1.39 -15.36 1.26
CA ILE A 15 -0.04 -15.11 1.51
C ILE A 15 -0.20 -14.67 2.96
N GLY A 16 -0.77 -13.49 3.16
CA GLY A 16 -0.95 -12.92 4.50
C GLY A 16 -2.16 -12.01 4.60
N PRO A 17 -2.63 -11.73 5.82
CA PRO A 17 -3.73 -10.79 6.06
C PRO A 17 -3.27 -9.36 5.83
N ALA A 18 -4.15 -8.55 5.23
CA ALA A 18 -3.92 -7.13 5.02
C ALA A 18 -4.04 -6.35 6.33
N ARG A 19 -3.09 -5.44 6.57
CA ARG A 19 -3.13 -4.44 7.64
C ARG A 19 -3.18 -3.07 7.00
N VAL A 20 -4.30 -2.36 7.12
CA VAL A 20 -4.60 -1.24 6.23
C VAL A 20 -4.54 0.10 6.96
N PHE A 21 -3.63 0.95 6.50
CA PHE A 21 -3.41 2.29 7.02
C PHE A 21 -3.63 3.34 5.92
N ASN A 22 -4.13 4.51 6.32
CA ASN A 22 -4.40 5.63 5.41
C ASN A 22 -3.36 6.76 5.52
N CYS A 23 -2.33 6.58 6.35
CA CYS A 23 -1.20 7.49 6.48
C CYS A 23 0.02 6.74 7.04
N GLU A 24 1.22 7.26 6.78
CA GLU A 24 2.47 6.69 7.29
C GLU A 24 2.53 6.64 8.83
N GLU A 25 2.06 7.69 9.51
CA GLU A 25 2.17 7.80 10.97
C GLU A 25 1.46 6.65 11.70
N ASN A 26 0.25 6.29 11.28
CA ASN A 26 -0.49 5.17 11.88
C ASN A 26 0.18 3.82 11.61
N ALA A 27 0.77 3.63 10.43
CA ALA A 27 1.48 2.40 10.11
C ALA A 27 2.74 2.24 10.97
N LYS A 28 3.51 3.32 11.13
CA LYS A 28 4.68 3.38 12.01
C LYS A 28 4.29 3.07 13.45
N ASP A 29 3.24 3.69 13.98
CA ASP A 29 2.79 3.47 15.35
C ASP A 29 2.35 2.02 15.57
N ALA A 30 1.65 1.40 14.60
CA ALA A 30 1.27 -0.01 14.67
C ALA A 30 2.48 -0.96 14.70
N ILE A 31 3.55 -0.65 13.97
CA ILE A 31 4.80 -1.43 14.02
C ILE A 31 5.47 -1.28 15.40
N ILE A 32 5.59 -0.05 15.90
CA ILE A 32 6.22 0.23 17.21
C ILE A 32 5.45 -0.44 18.35
N ASN A 33 4.12 -0.40 18.30
CA ASN A 33 3.24 -1.03 19.29
C ASN A 33 3.15 -2.56 19.15
N LYS A 34 3.85 -3.15 18.18
CA LYS A 34 3.82 -4.59 17.87
C LYS A 34 2.43 -5.12 17.51
N ASP A 35 1.61 -4.26 16.93
CA ASP A 35 0.32 -4.64 16.38
C ASP A 35 0.48 -5.43 15.07
N ILE A 36 1.59 -5.21 14.35
CA ILE A 36 1.95 -5.94 13.13
C ILE A 36 2.61 -7.27 13.48
N LYS A 37 2.15 -8.34 12.84
CA LYS A 37 2.64 -9.70 13.07
C LYS A 37 3.46 -10.22 11.88
N PRO A 38 4.38 -11.17 12.13
CA PRO A 38 5.07 -11.86 11.05
C PRO A 38 4.08 -12.46 10.05
N GLY A 39 4.29 -12.19 8.76
CA GLY A 39 3.39 -12.61 7.69
C GLY A 39 2.29 -11.61 7.34
N ASP A 40 2.14 -10.50 8.05
CA ASP A 40 1.19 -9.45 7.68
C ASP A 40 1.58 -8.77 6.36
N VAL A 41 0.58 -8.28 5.63
CA VAL A 41 0.75 -7.45 4.43
C VAL A 41 0.25 -6.05 4.74
N VAL A 42 1.16 -5.14 5.04
CA VAL A 42 0.86 -3.78 5.46
C VAL A 42 0.62 -2.89 4.25
N PHE A 43 -0.56 -2.27 4.16
CA PHE A 43 -0.91 -1.27 3.17
C PHE A 43 -0.87 0.12 3.76
N ILE A 44 -0.22 1.05 3.08
CA ILE A 44 -0.23 2.47 3.41
C ILE A 44 -0.74 3.23 2.20
N ARG A 45 -1.98 3.69 2.30
CA ARG A 45 -2.75 4.24 1.18
C ARG A 45 -2.83 5.76 1.26
N TYR A 46 -3.20 6.37 0.15
CA TYR A 46 -3.38 7.82 0.02
C TYR A 46 -2.10 8.63 0.20
N GLU A 47 -0.96 7.99 -0.04
CA GLU A 47 0.35 8.62 0.01
C GLU A 47 0.90 8.90 -1.40
N GLY A 48 0.05 8.69 -2.42
CA GLY A 48 0.33 9.03 -3.81
C GLY A 48 0.29 10.55 -4.11
N PRO A 49 0.64 10.95 -5.35
CA PRO A 49 0.67 12.35 -5.77
C PRO A 49 -0.60 13.14 -5.47
N LYS A 50 -1.77 12.53 -5.65
CA LYS A 50 -3.06 13.19 -5.38
C LYS A 50 -3.54 13.05 -3.94
N GLY A 51 -2.95 12.15 -3.16
CA GLY A 51 -3.29 11.95 -1.76
C GLY A 51 -2.54 12.92 -0.85
N SER A 52 -1.21 12.79 -0.79
CA SER A 52 -0.38 13.57 0.12
C SER A 52 0.73 14.38 -0.58
N GLY A 53 0.89 14.24 -1.90
CA GLY A 53 1.97 14.88 -2.66
C GLY A 53 3.21 14.00 -2.83
N MET A 54 3.09 12.69 -2.54
CA MET A 54 4.13 11.67 -2.75
C MET A 54 5.38 11.84 -1.87
N PRO A 55 5.24 11.88 -0.52
CA PRO A 55 6.37 11.91 0.41
C PRO A 55 7.22 10.64 0.29
N GLU A 56 8.50 10.76 0.63
CA GLU A 56 9.35 9.58 0.82
C GLU A 56 9.04 8.93 2.16
N MET A 57 8.61 7.67 2.12
CA MET A 57 8.40 6.86 3.33
C MET A 57 9.73 6.37 3.87
N PHE A 58 10.16 6.94 4.99
CA PHE A 58 11.41 6.60 5.66
C PHE A 58 11.14 5.93 7.01
N TYR A 59 10.30 6.54 7.85
CA TYR A 59 10.13 6.12 9.24
C TYR A 59 9.50 4.74 9.40
N THR A 60 8.51 4.41 8.57
CA THR A 60 7.86 3.08 8.65
C THR A 60 8.84 1.97 8.25
N THR A 61 9.73 2.25 7.30
CA THR A 61 10.72 1.27 6.85
C THR A 61 11.85 1.09 7.87
N GLU A 62 12.26 2.16 8.57
CA GLU A 62 13.19 2.05 9.71
C GLU A 62 12.59 1.29 10.88
N ALA A 63 11.34 1.58 11.24
CA ALA A 63 10.64 0.87 12.31
C ALA A 63 10.56 -0.63 12.01
N LEU A 64 10.21 -1.01 10.76
CA LEU A 64 10.18 -2.42 10.35
C LEU A 64 11.58 -3.03 10.36
N ALA A 65 12.60 -2.31 9.88
CA ALA A 65 13.98 -2.79 9.82
C ALA A 65 14.63 -2.98 11.20
N SER A 66 14.06 -2.36 12.25
CA SER A 66 14.51 -2.57 13.63
C SER A 66 14.14 -3.95 14.18
N ASP A 67 13.16 -4.63 13.57
CA ASP A 67 12.74 -5.99 13.92
C ASP A 67 13.19 -6.99 12.83
N PRO A 68 14.21 -7.83 13.11
CA PRO A 68 14.73 -8.79 12.13
C PRO A 68 13.72 -9.82 11.64
N GLU A 69 12.69 -10.14 12.42
CA GLU A 69 11.66 -11.09 12.02
C GLU A 69 10.65 -10.41 11.10
N LEU A 70 10.17 -9.22 11.47
CA LEU A 70 9.20 -8.49 10.65
C LEU A 70 9.79 -8.07 9.31
N VAL A 71 11.05 -7.61 9.25
CA VAL A 71 11.70 -7.21 7.98
C VAL A 71 11.80 -8.36 6.98
N ALA A 72 11.89 -9.61 7.46
CA ALA A 72 11.97 -10.81 6.62
C ALA A 72 10.59 -11.36 6.21
N THR A 73 9.55 -11.11 7.02
CA THR A 73 8.25 -11.78 6.93
C THR A 73 7.07 -10.87 6.60
N THR A 74 7.23 -9.56 6.64
CA THR A 74 6.13 -8.59 6.46
C THR A 74 6.30 -7.80 5.18
N ALA A 75 5.27 -7.77 4.34
CA ALA A 75 5.26 -6.97 3.11
C ALA A 75 4.71 -5.56 3.34
N LEU A 76 5.34 -4.56 2.71
CA LEU A 76 4.90 -3.15 2.77
C LEU A 76 4.42 -2.70 1.40
N ILE A 77 3.18 -2.24 1.28
CA ILE A 77 2.55 -1.87 0.00
C ILE A 77 2.04 -0.43 0.07
N THR A 78 2.40 0.41 -0.91
CA THR A 78 1.95 1.82 -0.95
C THR A 78 1.70 2.35 -2.36
N ASP A 79 0.79 3.32 -2.47
CA ASP A 79 0.61 4.16 -3.65
C ASP A 79 1.55 5.39 -3.68
N GLY A 80 2.32 5.61 -2.61
CA GLY A 80 3.39 6.61 -2.50
C GLY A 80 4.76 6.14 -3.03
N ARG A 81 5.84 6.75 -2.51
CA ARG A 81 7.24 6.39 -2.82
C ARG A 81 7.94 5.81 -1.59
N TYR A 82 8.65 4.72 -1.81
CA TYR A 82 9.69 4.27 -0.87
C TYR A 82 11.03 4.89 -1.24
N SER A 83 11.80 5.29 -0.23
CA SER A 83 13.19 5.70 -0.44
C SER A 83 14.02 4.53 -0.99
N SER A 84 15.06 4.83 -1.76
CA SER A 84 15.98 3.83 -2.31
C SER A 84 16.74 3.03 -1.24
N ALA A 85 16.74 3.49 0.01
CA ALA A 85 17.35 2.86 1.19
C ALA A 85 16.45 1.82 1.88
N THR A 86 15.20 1.65 1.45
CA THR A 86 14.24 0.71 2.05
C THR A 86 14.77 -0.73 2.02
N ARG A 87 14.83 -1.35 3.20
CA ARG A 87 15.19 -2.76 3.41
C ARG A 87 13.92 -3.55 3.70
N GLY A 88 13.79 -4.74 3.11
CA GLY A 88 12.60 -5.58 3.24
C GLY A 88 11.66 -5.50 2.03
N PRO A 89 10.63 -6.36 1.98
CA PRO A 89 9.77 -6.56 0.83
C PRO A 89 8.77 -5.41 0.67
N ALA A 90 9.27 -4.27 0.21
CA ALA A 90 8.50 -3.06 -0.05
C ALA A 90 8.08 -2.98 -1.54
N ILE A 91 6.77 -3.02 -1.78
CA ILE A 91 6.12 -2.85 -3.08
C ILE A 91 5.54 -1.43 -3.16
N GLY A 92 6.25 -0.53 -3.85
CA GLY A 92 5.80 0.86 -4.08
C GLY A 92 5.17 1.08 -5.45
N HIS A 93 4.58 2.25 -5.65
CA HIS A 93 3.95 2.67 -6.90
C HIS A 93 2.83 1.73 -7.36
N VAL A 94 1.94 1.33 -6.45
CA VAL A 94 0.69 0.69 -6.85
C VAL A 94 -0.14 1.73 -7.60
N SER A 95 -0.59 1.38 -8.81
CA SER A 95 -1.36 2.26 -9.67
C SER A 95 -2.55 1.49 -10.27
N PRO A 96 -3.74 2.09 -10.38
CA PRO A 96 -4.10 3.45 -9.94
C PRO A 96 -4.00 3.67 -8.42
N GLU A 97 -3.70 4.90 -7.98
CA GLU A 97 -3.54 5.25 -6.55
C GLU A 97 -4.89 5.22 -5.80
N ALA A 98 -4.85 5.15 -4.47
CA ALA A 98 -6.06 5.06 -3.66
C ALA A 98 -6.96 6.29 -3.83
N ALA A 99 -6.37 7.49 -3.92
CA ALA A 99 -7.08 8.75 -4.14
C ALA A 99 -7.82 8.81 -5.51
N ALA A 100 -7.49 7.91 -6.44
CA ALA A 100 -8.15 7.77 -7.74
C ALA A 100 -9.16 6.61 -7.80
N GLY A 101 -9.44 5.94 -6.67
CA GLY A 101 -10.32 4.77 -6.62
C GLY A 101 -9.69 3.50 -7.21
N GLY A 102 -8.35 3.42 -7.19
CA GLY A 102 -7.63 2.24 -7.63
C GLY A 102 -7.87 1.02 -6.74
N PRO A 103 -7.46 -0.20 -7.18
CA PRO A 103 -7.67 -1.43 -6.42
C PRO A 103 -7.15 -1.39 -4.98
N ILE A 104 -6.05 -0.66 -4.73
CA ILE A 104 -5.49 -0.46 -3.39
C ILE A 104 -6.46 0.25 -2.42
N ALA A 105 -7.38 1.08 -2.93
CA ALA A 105 -8.40 1.74 -2.13
C ALA A 105 -9.46 0.77 -1.59
N LEU A 106 -9.63 -0.39 -2.23
CA LEU A 106 -10.67 -1.37 -1.93
C LEU A 106 -10.23 -2.48 -0.97
N VAL A 107 -8.93 -2.51 -0.64
CA VAL A 107 -8.39 -3.44 0.36
C VAL A 107 -8.92 -3.03 1.73
N GLU A 108 -9.40 -4.00 2.49
CA GLU A 108 -9.83 -3.82 3.88
C GLU A 108 -8.95 -4.64 4.81
N GLU A 109 -9.04 -4.34 6.11
CA GLU A 109 -8.36 -5.10 7.16
C GLU A 109 -8.71 -6.59 7.02
N ASP A 110 -7.71 -7.45 7.24
CA ASP A 110 -7.84 -8.90 7.23
C ASP A 110 -8.14 -9.56 5.87
N ASP A 111 -8.21 -8.83 4.76
CA ASP A 111 -8.23 -9.44 3.43
C ASP A 111 -6.96 -10.28 3.20
N LEU A 112 -7.09 -11.47 2.58
CA LEU A 112 -5.92 -12.30 2.28
C LEU A 112 -5.28 -11.85 0.98
N ILE A 113 -4.01 -11.44 1.07
CA ILE A 113 -3.25 -10.93 -0.07
C ILE A 113 -2.19 -11.94 -0.46
N LYS A 114 -2.24 -12.35 -1.72
CA LYS A 114 -1.23 -13.17 -2.36
C LYS A 114 -0.24 -12.28 -3.11
N ILE A 115 1.04 -12.42 -2.77
CA ILE A 115 2.17 -11.81 -3.44
C ILE A 115 2.90 -12.90 -4.21
N ASP A 116 3.01 -12.74 -5.51
CA ASP A 116 3.78 -13.62 -6.39
C ASP A 116 4.71 -12.76 -7.24
N ILE A 117 5.95 -12.63 -6.78
CA ILE A 117 6.97 -11.79 -7.41
C ILE A 117 7.42 -12.38 -8.75
N SER A 118 7.51 -13.71 -8.82
CA SER A 118 7.93 -14.44 -10.03
C SER A 118 6.98 -14.17 -11.20
N ASN A 119 5.67 -14.18 -10.92
CA ASN A 119 4.64 -13.88 -11.91
C ASN A 119 4.22 -12.39 -11.93
N ARG A 120 4.84 -11.56 -11.07
CA ARG A 120 4.50 -10.13 -10.88
C ARG A 120 3.02 -9.91 -10.58
N LYS A 121 2.43 -10.77 -9.74
CA LYS A 121 1.02 -10.69 -9.34
C LYS A 121 0.89 -10.27 -7.88
N LEU A 122 -0.11 -9.42 -7.64
CA LEU A 122 -0.61 -9.06 -6.33
C LEU A 122 -2.13 -9.24 -6.40
N GLU A 123 -2.66 -10.20 -5.65
CA GLU A 123 -4.06 -10.64 -5.77
C GLU A 123 -4.71 -10.71 -4.39
N ILE A 124 -5.96 -10.26 -4.30
CA ILE A 124 -6.81 -10.58 -3.15
C ILE A 124 -7.33 -12.00 -3.39
N VAL A 125 -7.06 -12.92 -2.46
CA VAL A 125 -7.43 -14.34 -2.55
C VAL A 125 -8.39 -14.76 -1.45
N GLY A 126 -8.80 -13.82 -0.60
CA GLY A 126 -9.71 -14.04 0.50
C GLY A 126 -10.12 -12.75 1.18
N ILE A 127 -11.20 -12.82 1.95
CA ILE A 127 -11.81 -11.70 2.66
C ILE A 127 -11.93 -12.13 4.13
N ALA A 128 -11.60 -11.24 5.06
CA ALA A 128 -11.64 -11.51 6.50
C ALA A 128 -10.93 -12.82 6.91
N LYS A 129 -9.70 -13.03 6.44
CA LYS A 129 -8.85 -14.22 6.66
C LYS A 129 -9.38 -15.53 6.09
N GLU A 130 -10.46 -15.52 5.31
CA GLU A 130 -11.01 -16.69 4.65
C GLU A 130 -10.76 -16.65 3.15
N LYS A 131 -10.25 -17.75 2.57
CA LYS A 131 -10.15 -17.88 1.11
C LYS A 131 -11.53 -17.88 0.48
N ARG A 132 -11.68 -17.15 -0.62
CA ARG A 132 -12.93 -17.06 -1.38
C ARG A 132 -12.68 -17.35 -2.86
N SER A 133 -13.73 -17.70 -3.58
CA SER A 133 -13.62 -17.83 -5.03
C SER A 133 -13.36 -16.47 -5.69
N SER A 134 -12.75 -16.45 -6.87
CA SER A 134 -12.49 -15.21 -7.60
C SER A 134 -13.79 -14.45 -7.95
N GLN A 135 -14.90 -15.16 -8.11
CA GLN A 135 -16.22 -14.57 -8.39
C GLN A 135 -16.76 -13.81 -7.17
N GLU A 136 -16.76 -14.44 -6.00
CA GLU A 136 -17.19 -13.78 -4.75
C GLU A 136 -16.32 -12.57 -4.42
N ILE A 137 -15.01 -12.66 -4.66
CA ILE A 137 -14.09 -11.54 -4.43
C ILE A 137 -14.43 -10.38 -5.36
N GLU A 138 -14.69 -10.64 -6.65
CA GLU A 138 -15.06 -9.59 -7.60
C GLU A 138 -16.37 -8.90 -7.20
N GLU A 139 -17.39 -9.66 -6.77
CA GLU A 139 -18.66 -9.11 -6.29
C GLU A 139 -18.48 -8.21 -5.06
N ILE A 140 -17.67 -8.65 -4.10
CA ILE A 140 -17.34 -7.87 -2.90
C ILE A 140 -16.57 -6.61 -3.27
N LEU A 141 -15.56 -6.71 -4.13
CA LEU A 141 -14.77 -5.56 -4.57
C LEU A 141 -15.61 -4.56 -5.38
N GLN A 142 -16.58 -5.04 -6.17
CA GLN A 142 -17.54 -4.18 -6.84
C GLN A 142 -18.42 -3.43 -5.83
N ALA A 143 -18.98 -4.12 -4.84
CA ALA A 143 -19.77 -3.47 -3.79
C ALA A 143 -18.94 -2.45 -3.00
N ARG A 144 -17.68 -2.77 -2.65
CA ARG A 144 -16.75 -1.83 -2.01
C ARG A 144 -16.47 -0.62 -2.89
N ARG A 145 -16.33 -0.81 -4.20
CA ARG A 145 -16.12 0.27 -5.17
C ARG A 145 -17.32 1.20 -5.28
N GLU A 146 -18.53 0.66 -5.25
CA GLU A 146 -19.77 1.46 -5.29
C GLU A 146 -19.95 2.31 -4.01
N ASN A 147 -19.54 1.76 -2.87
CA ASN A 147 -19.54 2.46 -1.58
C ASN A 147 -18.27 3.29 -1.35
N TRP A 148 -17.30 3.26 -2.26
CA TRP A 148 -16.06 3.99 -2.09
C TRP A 148 -16.32 5.49 -2.23
N VAL A 149 -16.21 6.18 -1.10
CA VAL A 149 -16.21 7.64 -1.07
C VAL A 149 -14.77 8.10 -1.16
N LYS A 150 -14.48 8.98 -2.13
CA LYS A 150 -13.18 9.63 -2.21
C LYS A 150 -12.91 10.33 -0.87
N SER A 151 -11.94 9.80 -0.12
CA SER A 151 -11.56 10.35 1.17
C SER A 151 -11.26 11.84 1.00
N ASP A 152 -11.94 12.70 1.77
CA ASP A 152 -11.71 14.13 1.78
C ASP A 152 -10.41 14.43 2.54
N LEU A 153 -9.29 14.05 1.93
CA LEU A 153 -7.95 14.36 2.43
C LEU A 153 -7.60 15.83 2.18
N SER A 154 -8.53 16.61 1.61
CA SER A 154 -8.38 18.02 1.28
C SER A 154 -8.56 18.94 2.51
N LYS A 155 -7.94 18.62 3.64
CA LYS A 155 -7.64 19.64 4.66
C LYS A 155 -6.44 20.53 4.28
N LYS A 156 -5.92 20.42 3.06
CA LYS A 156 -4.80 21.25 2.60
C LYS A 156 -5.33 22.57 2.03
N LYS A 157 -4.94 23.67 2.67
CA LYS A 157 -5.13 25.05 2.19
C LYS A 157 -3.82 25.55 1.55
N GLY A 158 -3.91 26.44 0.56
CA GLY A 158 -2.73 27.08 -0.06
C GLY A 158 -2.13 26.31 -1.24
N VAL A 159 -0.83 26.47 -1.48
CA VAL A 159 -0.09 25.98 -2.67
C VAL A 159 -0.22 24.46 -2.88
N LEU A 160 -0.33 23.69 -1.80
CA LEU A 160 -0.51 22.24 -1.84
C LEU A 160 -1.86 21.80 -2.45
N ALA A 161 -2.92 22.61 -2.31
CA ALA A 161 -4.22 22.34 -2.92
C ALA A 161 -4.20 22.59 -4.45
N GLN A 162 -3.36 23.50 -4.91
CA GLN A 162 -3.14 23.74 -6.33
C GLN A 162 -2.32 22.60 -6.95
N TYR A 163 -1.31 22.09 -6.23
CA TYR A 163 -0.53 20.93 -6.67
C TYR A 163 -1.41 19.67 -6.82
N GLU A 164 -2.32 19.40 -5.88
CA GLU A 164 -3.24 18.26 -5.95
C GLU A 164 -4.18 18.33 -7.18
N LYS A 165 -4.69 19.53 -7.51
CA LYS A 165 -5.56 19.73 -8.68
C LYS A 165 -4.84 19.61 -10.02
N LEU A 166 -3.55 19.91 -10.05
CA LEU A 166 -2.73 19.96 -11.28
C LEU A 166 -1.84 18.72 -11.46
N ALA A 167 -1.63 17.93 -10.40
CA ALA A 167 -0.80 16.72 -10.44
C ALA A 167 -1.44 15.65 -11.34
N THR A 168 -0.86 15.49 -12.53
CA THR A 168 -1.20 14.42 -13.46
C THR A 168 -0.51 13.12 -13.04
N SER A 169 -1.14 11.99 -13.41
CA SER A 169 -0.71 10.62 -13.09
C SER A 169 0.81 10.42 -13.27
N PRO A 170 1.48 9.67 -12.37
CA PRO A 170 2.94 9.50 -12.36
C PRO A 170 3.54 8.83 -13.61
N MET A 171 2.73 8.47 -14.61
CA MET A 171 3.20 7.99 -15.91
C MET A 171 3.84 9.07 -16.81
N LYS A 172 3.77 10.37 -16.48
CA LYS A 172 4.29 11.44 -17.38
C LYS A 172 5.49 12.25 -16.87
N GLY A 173 6.05 11.93 -15.71
CA GLY A 173 7.14 12.72 -15.12
C GLY A 173 6.60 14.06 -14.63
N GLY A 174 6.82 14.36 -13.35
CA GLY A 174 6.27 15.56 -12.71
C GLY A 174 6.83 16.86 -13.28
N TYR A 175 6.23 17.34 -14.37
CA TYR A 175 6.40 18.69 -14.87
C TYR A 175 5.21 19.55 -14.44
N MET A 176 5.50 20.69 -13.83
CA MET A 176 4.54 21.79 -13.69
C MET A 176 4.63 22.63 -14.97
N GLY A 177 3.51 22.71 -15.69
CA GLY A 177 3.27 23.70 -16.75
C GLY A 177 2.26 24.72 -16.26
#